data_AF-A0A286JW29-F1
#
_entry.id   AF-A0A286JW29-F1
#
_cell.length_a   1.000
_cell.length_b   1.000
_cell.length_c   1.000
_cell.angle_alpha   90.00
_cell.angle_beta   90.00
_cell.angle_gamma   90.00
#
_symmetry.space_group_name_H-M   'P 1'
#
loop_
_entity.id
_entity.type
_entity.pdbx_description
1 polymer ?
#
loop_
_entity_poly.entity_id
_entity_poly.type
_entity_poly.pdbx_seq_one_letter_code
_entity_poly.pdbx_strand_id
1 'polypeptide(L)'
;ELGDVLKTGYGGIKCVESGGPEPGVGCAGRGVITSINFLEENGAYDDVDYVSYDVLGDVVCGGFAMPIRENKAQEIYIVMSG
;
A
#
# COMPACT_ATOMS: atom_id res chain seq x y z
N GLU A 1 11.67 7.91 11.67
CA GLU A 1 10.27 7.66 11.29
C GLU A 1 10.17 6.80 10.03
N LEU A 2 10.44 7.31 8.82
CA LEU A 2 10.37 6.46 7.61
C LEU A 2 11.33 5.26 7.66
N GLY A 3 12.57 5.46 8.13
CA GLY A 3 13.56 4.38 8.26
C GLY A 3 13.20 3.29 9.30
N ASP A 4 12.22 3.54 10.17
CA ASP A 4 11.78 2.57 11.17
C ASP A 4 10.85 1.52 10.54
N VAL A 5 10.03 1.96 9.57
CA VAL A 5 9.04 1.13 8.88
C VAL A 5 9.52 0.60 7.53
N LEU A 6 10.34 1.37 6.81
CA LEU A 6 10.84 0.99 5.50
C LEU A 6 12.05 0.07 5.63
N LYS A 7 11.95 -1.12 5.05
CA LYS A 7 13.03 -2.14 5.05
C LYS A 7 13.52 -2.37 3.64
N THR A 8 14.82 -2.57 3.48
CA THR A 8 15.41 -2.92 2.18
C THR A 8 15.61 -4.43 2.12
N GLY A 9 15.00 -5.07 1.12
CA GLY A 9 15.07 -6.51 0.86
C GLY A 9 16.03 -6.87 -0.27
N TYR A 10 15.73 -7.99 -0.93
CA TYR A 10 16.51 -8.48 -2.06
C TYR A 10 16.58 -7.47 -3.20
N GLY A 11 17.74 -7.35 -3.85
CA GLY A 11 17.91 -6.46 -5.01
C GLY A 11 17.74 -4.97 -4.72
N GLY A 12 17.78 -4.55 -3.44
CA GLY A 12 17.57 -3.15 -3.06
C GLY A 12 16.10 -2.72 -3.02
N ILE A 13 15.16 -3.67 -3.11
CA ILE A 13 13.72 -3.36 -3.07
C ILE A 13 13.35 -2.80 -1.70
N LYS A 14 12.67 -1.65 -1.69
CA LYS A 14 12.13 -1.02 -0.48
C LYS A 14 10.75 -1.60 -0.18
N CYS A 15 10.58 -2.20 0.98
CA CYS A 15 9.34 -2.83 1.44
C CYS A 15 8.79 -2.11 2.67
N VAL A 16 7.45 -2.02 2.75
CA VAL A 16 6.72 -1.46 3.88
C VAL A 16 5.36 -2.13 3.98
N GLU A 17 4.88 -2.32 5.21
CA GLU A 17 3.59 -2.93 5.49
C GLU A 17 2.65 -1.89 6.09
N SER A 18 1.42 -1.80 5.57
CA SER A 18 0.41 -0.86 6.10
C SER A 18 -0.08 -1.27 7.49
N GLY A 19 -0.05 -2.58 7.77
CA GLY A 19 -0.67 -3.15 8.95
C GLY A 19 -2.20 -3.06 8.90
N GLY A 20 -2.84 -3.42 10.01
CA GLY A 20 -4.29 -3.39 10.15
C GLY A 20 -4.72 -3.77 11.56
N PRO A 21 -5.98 -3.51 11.92
CA PRO A 21 -6.52 -3.93 13.20
C PRO A 21 -6.71 -5.46 13.23
N GLU A 22 -6.89 -6.01 14.44
CA GLU A 22 -7.22 -7.42 14.60
C GLU A 22 -8.55 -7.79 13.92
N PRO A 23 -8.70 -9.05 13.47
CA PRO A 23 -9.93 -9.51 12.84
C PRO A 23 -11.18 -9.24 13.70
N GLY A 24 -12.18 -8.61 13.08
CA GLY A 24 -13.44 -8.25 13.76
C GLY A 24 -13.43 -6.91 14.48
N VAL A 25 -12.32 -6.16 14.45
CA VAL A 25 -12.20 -4.83 15.09
C VAL A 25 -11.81 -3.77 14.05
N GLY A 26 -12.50 -2.62 14.03
CA GLY A 26 -12.10 -1.47 13.22
C GLY A 26 -12.26 -1.64 11.70
N CYS A 27 -11.42 -0.94 10.92
CA CYS A 27 -11.45 -0.95 9.46
C CYS A 27 -10.03 -1.01 8.89
N ALA A 28 -9.65 -2.15 8.32
CA ALA A 28 -8.34 -2.35 7.69
C ALA A 28 -8.09 -1.39 6.52
N GLY A 29 -9.13 -1.05 5.76
CA GLY A 29 -9.02 -0.07 4.67
C GLY A 29 -8.54 1.30 5.14
N ARG A 30 -8.89 1.73 6.37
CA ARG A 30 -8.37 2.99 6.92
C ARG A 30 -6.85 2.93 7.14
N GLY A 31 -6.32 1.77 7.51
CA GLY A 31 -4.88 1.54 7.64
C GLY A 31 -4.17 1.83 6.32
N VAL A 32 -4.66 1.26 5.21
CA VAL A 32 -4.12 1.49 3.87
C VAL A 32 -4.06 2.98 3.52
N ILE A 33 -5.14 3.74 3.79
CA ILE A 33 -5.16 5.19 3.51
C ILE A 33 -4.09 5.93 4.31
N THR A 34 -4.03 5.67 5.61
CA THR A 34 -3.07 6.34 6.50
C THR A 34 -1.64 6.00 6.12
N SER A 35 -1.35 4.76 5.76
CA SER A 35 -0.01 4.32 5.35
C SER A 35 0.43 4.95 4.03
N ILE A 36 -0.45 5.00 3.02
CA ILE A 36 -0.12 5.65 1.74
C ILE A 36 0.16 7.14 1.94
N ASN A 37 -0.68 7.86 2.68
CA ASN A 37 -0.46 9.28 2.96
C ASN A 37 0.85 9.51 3.72
N PHE A 38 1.14 8.70 4.74
CA PHE A 38 2.39 8.80 5.49
C PHE A 38 3.63 8.61 4.59
N LEU A 39 3.58 7.64 3.67
CA LEU A 39 4.69 7.37 2.73
C LEU A 39 4.91 8.54 1.76
N GLU A 40 3.83 9.12 1.23
CA GLU A 40 3.91 10.31 0.37
C GLU A 40 4.48 11.52 1.10
N GLU A 41 3.96 11.83 2.28
CA GLU A 41 4.40 12.98 3.09
C GLU A 41 5.87 12.87 3.52
N ASN A 42 6.41 11.66 3.61
CA ASN A 42 7.79 11.40 3.99
C ASN A 42 8.74 11.13 2.79
N GLY A 43 8.29 11.35 1.55
CA GLY A 43 9.15 11.25 0.36
C GLY A 43 9.60 9.82 0.03
N ALA A 44 8.80 8.81 0.39
CA ALA A 44 9.16 7.41 0.14
C ALA A 44 9.27 7.07 -1.36
N TYR A 45 8.66 7.88 -2.22
CA TYR A 45 8.53 7.64 -3.66
C TYR A 45 9.47 8.49 -4.54
N ASP A 46 10.33 9.33 -3.95
CA ASP A 46 11.11 10.32 -4.73
C ASP A 46 12.24 9.69 -5.57
N ASP A 47 12.69 8.49 -5.22
CA ASP A 47 13.83 7.79 -5.83
C ASP A 47 13.49 6.32 -6.11
N VAL A 48 12.33 6.11 -6.76
CA VAL A 48 11.88 4.79 -7.22
C VAL A 48 11.29 4.90 -8.62
N ASP A 49 11.64 3.95 -9.48
CA ASP A 49 11.08 3.87 -10.84
C ASP A 49 9.67 3.27 -10.84
N TYR A 50 9.39 2.37 -9.89
CA TYR A 50 8.14 1.63 -9.77
C TYR A 50 7.71 1.50 -8.32
N VAL A 51 6.41 1.67 -8.07
CA VAL A 51 5.75 1.36 -6.79
C VAL A 51 4.68 0.30 -7.06
N SER A 52 4.77 -0.82 -6.34
CA SER A 52 3.78 -1.89 -6.40
C SER A 52 2.95 -1.89 -5.13
N TYR A 53 1.63 -1.84 -5.28
CA TYR A 53 0.68 -1.98 -4.18
C TYR A 53 0.08 -3.37 -4.23
N ASP A 54 0.38 -4.20 -3.23
CA ASP A 54 -0.31 -5.47 -3.02
C ASP A 54 -1.61 -5.20 -2.23
N VAL A 55 -2.75 -5.43 -2.87
CA VAL A 55 -4.07 -5.04 -2.33
C VAL A 55 -4.99 -6.26 -2.30
N LEU A 56 -5.67 -6.44 -1.17
CA LEU A 56 -6.71 -7.45 -1.00
C LEU A 56 -7.82 -7.31 -2.06
N GLY A 57 -7.97 -8.33 -2.91
CA GLY A 57 -8.96 -8.37 -3.99
C GLY A 57 -10.38 -8.79 -3.57
N ASP A 58 -10.54 -9.37 -2.38
CA ASP A 58 -11.83 -9.89 -1.90
C ASP A 58 -12.83 -8.78 -1.56
N VAL A 59 -12.33 -7.59 -1.22
CA VAL A 59 -13.15 -6.45 -0.77
C VAL A 59 -12.64 -5.14 -1.36
N VAL A 60 -13.50 -4.42 -2.06
CA VAL A 60 -13.20 -3.08 -2.61
C VAL A 60 -13.88 -1.97 -1.82
N CYS A 61 -13.73 -2.00 -0.49
CA CYS A 61 -14.35 -1.00 0.39
C CYS A 61 -13.36 0.12 0.77
N GLY A 62 -13.84 1.36 0.72
CA GLY A 62 -13.16 2.55 1.25
C GLY A 62 -11.70 2.68 0.82
N GLY A 63 -10.79 2.33 1.73
CA GLY A 63 -9.35 2.50 1.55
C GLY A 63 -8.66 1.48 0.66
N PHE A 64 -9.23 0.30 0.44
CA PHE A 64 -8.67 -0.66 -0.53
C PHE A 64 -8.83 -0.16 -1.97
N ALA A 65 -9.84 0.69 -2.22
CA ALA A 65 -10.03 1.35 -3.50
C ALA A 65 -9.22 2.66 -3.62
N MET A 66 -8.51 3.10 -2.58
CA MET A 66 -7.77 4.36 -2.59
C MET A 66 -6.72 4.41 -3.72
N PRO A 67 -5.91 3.36 -3.98
CA PRO A 67 -4.93 3.41 -5.06
C PRO A 67 -5.55 3.72 -6.44
N ILE A 68 -6.77 3.22 -6.67
CA ILE A 68 -7.53 3.43 -7.90
C ILE A 68 -8.24 4.80 -7.88
N ARG A 69 -8.96 5.10 -6.79
CA ARG A 69 -9.83 6.27 -6.68
C ARG A 69 -9.06 7.58 -6.62
N GLU A 70 -7.90 7.57 -5.99
CA GLU A 70 -7.04 8.75 -5.82
C GLU A 70 -5.87 8.76 -6.82
N ASN A 71 -5.95 7.92 -7.85
CA ASN A 71 -5.01 7.87 -8.96
C ASN A 71 -3.56 7.66 -8.53
N LYS A 72 -3.36 6.87 -7.45
CA LYS A 72 -2.03 6.51 -6.93
C LYS A 72 -1.39 5.36 -7.72
N ALA A 73 -2.21 4.54 -8.37
CA ALA A 73 -1.78 3.48 -9.27
C ALA A 73 -2.27 3.81 -10.69
N GLN A 74 -1.34 3.88 -11.64
CA GLN A 74 -1.63 4.14 -13.05
C GLN A 74 -1.95 2.87 -13.84
N GLU A 75 -1.40 1.73 -13.39
CA GLU A 75 -1.58 0.42 -14.00
C GLU A 75 -2.17 -0.55 -12.97
N ILE A 76 -3.18 -1.32 -13.37
CA ILE A 76 -3.86 -2.29 -12.52
C ILE A 76 -3.74 -3.66 -13.17
N TYR A 77 -3.12 -4.60 -12.46
CA TYR A 77 -2.97 -5.99 -12.88
C TYR A 77 -3.78 -6.89 -11.94
N ILE A 78 -4.71 -7.67 -12.50
CA ILE A 78 -5.55 -8.60 -11.72
C ILE A 78 -5.01 -10.02 -11.92
N VAL A 79 -4.57 -10.65 -10.84
CA VAL A 79 -4.11 -12.04 -10.84
C VAL A 79 -5.30 -12.97 -10.65
N MET A 80 -5.48 -13.93 -11.56
CA MET A 80 -6.61 -14.86 -11.56
C MET A 80 -6.22 -16.22 -12.17
N SER A 81 -6.98 -17.26 -11.83
CA SER A 81 -6.82 -18.63 -12.33
C SER A 81 -8.17 -19.18 -12.80
N GLY A 82 -8.15 -20.18 -13.68
CA GLY A 82 -9.33 -20.82 -14.26
C GLY A 82 -9.68 -22.15 -13.60
#